data_AF-A0A926PHF9-F1
#
_entry.id   AF-A0A926PHF9-F1
#
_cell.length_a   1.000
_cell.length_b   1.000
_cell.length_c   1.000
_cell.angle_alpha   90.00
_cell.angle_beta   90.00
_cell.angle_gamma   90.00
#
_symmetry.space_group_name_H-M   'P 1'
#
loop_
_entity.id
_entity.type
_entity.pdbx_description
1 polymer ?
#
loop_
_entity_poly.entity_id
_entity_poly.type
_entity_poly.pdbx_seq_one_letter_code
_entity_poly.pdbx_strand_id
1 'polypeptide(L)'
;MMSYKQLAVNYSFLKKLQTLDWQTIRHHLLNSDEGRDFTRTQAARAIWQYGLFLFLARQYPGMRLVPTEEIDAVLHAHIATDQQYQDDCQTLFGGCVHHSAGLGTRGDRAEWLEAFERTKQLFEKTFGRGAMGYSTPAACDILLAFN
;
A
#
# COMPACT_ATOMS: atom_id res chain seq x y z
N MET A 1 -17.79 16.54 -7.90
CA MET A 1 -18.63 15.34 -7.92
C MET A 1 -17.93 14.29 -8.76
N MET A 2 -17.78 13.05 -8.28
CA MET A 2 -17.08 11.98 -9.00
C MET A 2 -17.93 11.51 -10.19
N SER A 3 -17.35 11.29 -11.37
CA SER A 3 -18.11 10.89 -12.56
C SER A 3 -18.58 9.43 -12.47
N TYR A 4 -19.65 9.06 -13.17
CA TYR A 4 -20.11 7.66 -13.25
C TYR A 4 -19.03 6.70 -13.75
N LYS A 5 -18.18 7.15 -14.68
CA LYS A 5 -17.03 6.37 -15.15
C LYS A 5 -16.03 6.10 -14.02
N GLN A 6 -15.70 7.11 -13.22
CA GLN A 6 -14.78 6.94 -12.09
C GLN A 6 -15.38 6.06 -10.99
N LEU A 7 -16.68 6.18 -10.73
CA LEU A 7 -17.40 5.29 -9.80
C LEU A 7 -17.34 3.83 -10.26
N ALA A 8 -17.58 3.55 -11.54
CA ALA A 8 -17.51 2.20 -12.09
C ALA A 8 -16.09 1.61 -11.99
N VAL A 9 -15.06 2.41 -12.30
CA VAL A 9 -13.65 2.00 -12.16
C VAL A 9 -13.31 1.69 -10.71
N ASN A 10 -13.67 2.57 -9.77
CA ASN A 10 -13.41 2.38 -8.35
C ASN A 10 -14.12 1.13 -7.82
N TYR A 11 -15.39 0.93 -8.20
CA TYR A 11 -16.14 -0.26 -7.81
C TYR A 11 -15.52 -1.55 -8.36
N SER A 12 -15.09 -1.55 -9.63
CA SER A 12 -14.40 -2.70 -10.23
C SER A 12 -13.09 -3.01 -9.52
N PHE A 13 -12.29 -2.00 -9.17
CA PHE A 13 -11.07 -2.19 -8.41
C PHE A 13 -11.34 -2.78 -7.02
N LEU A 14 -12.32 -2.23 -6.29
CA LEU A 14 -12.67 -2.74 -4.95
C LEU A 14 -13.14 -4.19 -4.99
N LYS A 15 -13.88 -4.60 -6.04
CA LYS A 15 -14.25 -6.01 -6.24
C LYS A 15 -13.04 -6.92 -6.38
N LYS A 16 -12.03 -6.51 -7.16
CA LYS A 16 -10.78 -7.27 -7.33
C LYS A 16 -9.95 -7.29 -6.05
N LEU A 17 -9.90 -6.17 -5.32
CA LEU A 17 -9.21 -6.10 -4.03
C LEU A 17 -9.80 -7.08 -3.01
N GLN A 18 -11.11 -7.31 -3.05
CA GLN A 18 -11.77 -8.29 -2.18
C GLN A 18 -11.45 -9.74 -2.53
N THR A 19 -10.93 -10.03 -3.73
CA THR A 19 -10.61 -11.42 -4.15
C THR A 19 -9.19 -11.85 -3.80
N LEU A 20 -8.33 -10.95 -3.33
CA LEU A 20 -6.96 -11.34 -2.94
C LEU A 20 -7.00 -12.35 -1.80
N ASP A 21 -6.02 -13.25 -1.77
CA ASP A 21 -5.83 -14.15 -0.63
C ASP A 21 -5.16 -13.41 0.54
N TRP A 22 -5.98 -12.67 1.27
CA TRP A 22 -5.57 -11.95 2.48
C TRP A 22 -5.12 -12.87 3.62
N GLN A 23 -5.50 -14.16 3.60
CA GLN A 23 -5.09 -15.10 4.64
C GLN A 23 -3.62 -15.48 4.48
N THR A 24 -3.18 -15.72 3.25
CA THR A 24 -1.78 -15.97 2.92
C THR A 24 -0.92 -14.76 3.27
N ILE A 25 -1.32 -13.55 2.85
CA ILE A 25 -0.59 -12.31 3.21
C ILE A 25 -0.50 -12.15 4.74
N ARG A 26 -1.60 -12.38 5.46
CA ARG A 26 -1.59 -12.32 6.93
C ARG A 26 -0.68 -13.38 7.55
N HIS A 27 -0.67 -14.59 7.00
CA HIS A 27 0.18 -15.66 7.48
C HIS A 27 1.66 -15.29 7.31
N HIS A 28 2.07 -14.78 6.15
CA HIS A 28 3.43 -14.30 5.93
C HIS A 28 3.80 -13.15 6.86
N LEU A 29 2.90 -12.17 7.07
CA LEU A 29 3.12 -11.06 7.99
C LEU A 29 3.39 -11.56 9.42
N LEU A 30 2.54 -12.43 9.94
CA LEU A 30 2.65 -12.91 11.34
C LEU A 30 3.85 -13.84 11.55
N ASN A 31 4.48 -14.34 10.49
CA ASN A 31 5.67 -15.19 10.55
C ASN A 31 6.93 -14.47 10.02
N SER A 32 6.87 -13.18 9.72
CA SER A 32 8.02 -12.38 9.33
C SER A 32 8.68 -11.70 10.54
N ASP A 33 9.91 -11.23 10.38
CA ASP A 33 10.60 -10.45 11.40
C ASP A 33 9.92 -9.09 11.64
N GLU A 34 9.40 -8.46 10.58
CA GLU A 34 8.74 -7.16 10.65
C GLU A 34 7.36 -7.21 11.30
N GLY A 35 6.65 -8.34 11.17
CA GLY A 35 5.36 -8.56 11.83
C GLY A 35 5.45 -9.28 13.17
N ARG A 36 6.65 -9.64 13.64
CA ARG A 36 6.86 -10.46 14.86
C ARG A 36 6.20 -9.88 16.10
N ASP A 37 6.24 -8.56 16.25
CA ASP A 37 5.74 -7.86 17.43
C ASP A 37 4.29 -7.35 17.25
N PHE A 38 3.64 -7.66 16.13
CA PHE A 38 2.28 -7.21 15.89
C PHE A 38 1.30 -7.98 16.77
N THR A 39 0.52 -7.25 17.55
CA THR A 39 -0.73 -7.81 18.08
C THR A 39 -1.67 -8.15 16.91
N ARG A 40 -2.59 -9.09 17.13
CA ARG A 40 -3.62 -9.44 16.12
C ARG A 40 -4.41 -8.22 15.64
N THR A 41 -4.69 -7.27 16.54
CA THR A 41 -5.38 -6.02 16.22
C THR A 41 -4.53 -5.11 15.34
N GLN A 42 -3.22 -4.97 15.64
CA GLN A 42 -2.30 -4.21 14.79
C GLN A 42 -2.17 -4.83 13.40
N ALA A 43 -1.99 -6.16 13.30
CA ALA A 43 -1.92 -6.86 12.02
C ALA A 43 -3.21 -6.66 11.19
N ALA A 44 -4.38 -6.81 11.80
CA ALA A 44 -5.65 -6.59 11.11
C ALA A 44 -5.79 -5.15 10.61
N ARG A 45 -5.38 -4.16 11.42
CA ARG A 45 -5.38 -2.74 11.03
C ARG A 45 -4.41 -2.48 9.88
N ALA A 46 -3.18 -2.99 9.97
CA ALA A 46 -2.15 -2.80 8.95
C ALA A 46 -2.58 -3.38 7.60
N ILE A 47 -3.18 -4.57 7.60
CA ILE A 47 -3.72 -5.21 6.37
C ILE A 47 -4.84 -4.36 5.77
N TRP A 48 -5.74 -3.84 6.59
CA TRP A 48 -6.79 -2.95 6.11
C TRP A 48 -6.21 -1.68 5.48
N GLN A 49 -5.22 -1.05 6.13
CA GLN A 49 -4.54 0.14 5.63
C GLN A 49 -3.75 -0.12 4.35
N TYR A 50 -3.15 -1.29 4.22
CA TYR A 50 -2.49 -1.72 2.99
C TYR A 50 -3.47 -1.87 1.82
N GLY A 51 -4.68 -2.39 2.05
CA GLY A 51 -5.74 -2.37 1.04
C GLY A 51 -6.11 -0.95 0.57
N LEU A 52 -6.20 0.00 1.51
CA LEU A 52 -6.40 1.42 1.19
C LEU A 52 -5.22 2.02 0.41
N PHE A 53 -4.00 1.60 0.75
CA PHE A 53 -2.79 2.03 0.07
C PHE A 53 -2.75 1.58 -1.39
N LEU A 54 -3.11 0.32 -1.67
CA LEU A 54 -3.25 -0.19 -3.04
C LEU A 54 -4.33 0.56 -3.82
N PHE A 55 -5.43 0.93 -3.17
CA PHE A 55 -6.45 1.79 -3.79
C PHE A 55 -5.87 3.16 -4.18
N LEU A 56 -5.10 3.81 -3.31
CA LEU A 56 -4.46 5.09 -3.65
C LEU A 56 -3.47 4.94 -4.80
N ALA A 57 -2.65 3.89 -4.81
CA ALA A 57 -1.74 3.60 -5.92
C ALA A 57 -2.48 3.53 -7.25
N ARG A 58 -3.68 2.93 -7.26
CA ARG A 58 -4.55 2.88 -8.46
C ARG A 58 -5.11 4.24 -8.86
N GLN A 59 -5.41 5.12 -7.90
CA GLN A 59 -5.97 6.46 -8.17
C GLN A 59 -4.91 7.43 -8.68
N TYR A 60 -3.64 7.26 -8.27
CA TYR A 60 -2.55 8.19 -8.55
C TYR A 60 -1.38 7.47 -9.24
N PRO A 61 -1.58 6.88 -10.44
CA PRO A 61 -0.48 6.30 -11.20
C PRO A 61 0.58 7.37 -11.53
N GLY A 62 1.85 6.97 -11.55
CA GLY A 62 2.99 7.87 -11.75
C GLY A 62 3.41 8.68 -10.52
N MET A 63 2.68 8.57 -9.41
CA MET A 63 3.05 9.21 -8.14
C MET A 63 3.75 8.20 -7.22
N ARG A 64 4.90 8.59 -6.66
CA ARG A 64 5.55 7.86 -5.58
C ARG A 64 4.73 7.99 -4.31
N LEU A 65 4.34 6.85 -3.73
CA LEU A 65 3.61 6.79 -2.47
C LEU A 65 4.49 6.14 -1.40
N VAL A 66 4.63 6.79 -0.26
CA VAL A 66 5.44 6.33 0.87
C VAL A 66 4.51 5.79 1.97
N PRO A 67 4.61 4.50 2.34
CA PRO A 67 3.75 3.91 3.37
C PRO A 67 4.22 4.26 4.80
N THR A 68 3.42 3.90 5.80
CA THR A 68 3.93 3.76 7.18
C THR A 68 4.70 2.46 7.32
N GLU A 69 5.50 2.32 8.38
CA GLU A 69 6.19 1.06 8.70
C GLU A 69 5.25 -0.16 8.74
N GLU A 70 4.02 -0.04 9.28
CA GLU A 70 3.12 -1.18 9.29
C GLU A 70 2.53 -1.51 7.93
N ILE A 71 2.23 -0.51 7.10
CA ILE A 71 1.77 -0.75 5.74
C ILE A 71 2.90 -1.41 4.93
N ASP A 72 4.15 -1.00 5.13
CA ASP A 72 5.32 -1.58 4.49
C ASP A 72 5.54 -3.04 4.92
N ALA A 73 5.36 -3.36 6.21
CA ALA A 73 5.44 -4.73 6.69
C ALA A 73 4.44 -5.67 5.99
N VAL A 74 3.21 -5.18 5.72
CA VAL A 74 2.23 -5.95 4.93
C VAL A 74 2.63 -6.04 3.46
N LEU A 75 3.20 -4.97 2.88
CA LEU A 75 3.71 -4.99 1.51
C LEU A 75 4.84 -6.01 1.36
N HIS A 76 5.82 -6.07 2.27
CA HIS A 76 6.87 -7.07 2.27
C HIS A 76 6.31 -8.48 2.44
N ALA A 77 5.34 -8.67 3.33
CA ALA A 77 4.65 -9.95 3.48
C ALA A 77 3.92 -10.37 2.19
N HIS A 78 3.35 -9.41 1.46
CA HIS A 78 2.72 -9.67 0.17
C HIS A 78 3.77 -9.99 -0.91
N ILE A 79 4.87 -9.24 -1.02
CA ILE A 79 5.97 -9.51 -1.96
C ILE A 79 6.56 -10.91 -1.72
N ALA A 80 6.67 -11.33 -0.45
CA ALA A 80 7.20 -12.64 -0.07
C ALA A 80 6.35 -13.84 -0.54
N THR A 81 5.13 -13.62 -1.03
CA THR A 81 4.30 -14.68 -1.64
C THR A 81 4.66 -14.96 -3.10
N ASP A 82 5.57 -14.16 -3.68
CA ASP A 82 6.13 -14.23 -5.04
C ASP A 82 5.08 -14.36 -6.15
N GLN A 83 4.59 -15.57 -6.43
CA GLN A 83 3.59 -15.81 -7.47
C GLN A 83 2.26 -15.09 -7.19
N GLN A 84 1.76 -15.15 -5.95
CA GLN A 84 0.52 -14.43 -5.60
C GLN A 84 0.72 -12.92 -5.79
N TYR A 85 1.85 -12.36 -5.38
CA TYR A 85 2.13 -10.94 -5.57
C TYR A 85 2.03 -10.50 -7.04
N GLN A 86 2.61 -11.30 -7.94
CA GLN A 86 2.58 -11.04 -9.38
C GLN A 86 1.15 -11.12 -9.94
N ASP A 87 0.39 -12.16 -9.56
CA ASP A 87 -0.99 -12.37 -10.01
C ASP A 87 -1.93 -11.28 -9.47
N ASP A 88 -1.75 -10.87 -8.22
CA ASP A 88 -2.51 -9.81 -7.57
C ASP A 88 -2.20 -8.45 -8.20
N CYS A 89 -0.93 -8.15 -8.51
CA CYS A 89 -0.53 -6.96 -9.24
C CYS A 89 -1.16 -6.91 -10.65
N GLN A 90 -1.08 -8.02 -11.39
CA GLN A 90 -1.72 -8.14 -12.70
C GLN A 90 -3.24 -7.96 -12.61
N THR A 91 -3.88 -8.55 -11.61
CA THR A 91 -5.33 -8.47 -11.41
C THR A 91 -5.77 -7.04 -11.09
N LEU A 92 -5.10 -6.39 -10.14
CA LEU A 92 -5.46 -5.06 -9.63
C LEU A 92 -5.10 -3.94 -10.59
N PHE A 93 -3.90 -3.99 -11.17
CA PHE A 93 -3.32 -2.87 -11.90
C PHE A 93 -3.11 -3.15 -13.38
N GLY A 94 -3.15 -4.42 -13.80
CA GLY A 94 -2.80 -4.81 -15.18
C GLY A 94 -1.29 -4.73 -15.45
N GLY A 95 -0.47 -4.71 -14.39
CA GLY A 95 0.98 -4.59 -14.45
C GLY A 95 1.59 -4.63 -13.04
N CYS A 96 2.90 -4.39 -12.95
CA CYS A 96 3.64 -4.47 -11.69
C CYS A 96 3.66 -3.14 -10.91
N VAL A 97 3.62 -3.22 -9.59
CA VAL A 97 3.91 -2.10 -8.69
C VAL A 97 5.38 -2.17 -8.30
N HIS A 98 6.15 -1.13 -8.59
CA HIS A 98 7.57 -1.11 -8.25
C HIS A 98 7.75 -0.64 -6.81
N HIS A 99 8.44 -1.44 -5.99
CA HIS A 99 8.84 -1.07 -4.64
C HIS A 99 10.32 -0.67 -4.63
N SER A 100 10.64 0.48 -4.02
CA SER A 100 12.02 0.94 -3.84
C SER A 100 12.35 1.02 -2.35
N ALA A 101 13.30 0.22 -1.88
CA ALA A 101 13.77 0.24 -0.49
C ALA A 101 14.96 1.20 -0.26
N GLY A 102 15.19 1.58 1.00
CA GLY A 102 16.37 2.34 1.44
C GLY A 102 16.24 3.86 1.30
N LEU A 103 15.02 4.38 1.09
CA LEU A 103 14.76 5.82 0.97
C LEU A 103 14.81 6.52 2.33
N GLY A 104 15.06 7.83 2.31
CA GLY A 104 15.05 8.65 3.53
C GLY A 104 16.27 8.47 4.46
N THR A 105 17.22 7.63 4.05
CA THR A 105 18.47 7.33 4.75
C THR A 105 19.71 7.96 4.09
N ARG A 106 19.54 8.65 2.97
CA ARG A 106 20.61 9.29 2.19
C ARG A 106 20.26 10.76 1.88
N GLY A 107 20.85 11.33 0.83
CA GLY A 107 20.60 12.72 0.41
C GLY A 107 19.17 13.02 -0.06
N ASP A 108 18.29 12.01 -0.08
CA ASP A 108 16.90 12.04 -0.56
C ASP A 108 15.87 12.33 0.56
N ARG A 109 16.33 12.54 1.81
CA ARG A 109 15.45 12.66 2.98
C ARG A 109 14.35 13.72 2.84
N ALA A 110 14.65 14.89 2.26
CA ALA A 110 13.67 15.96 2.12
C ALA A 110 12.55 15.55 1.15
N GLU A 111 12.91 15.05 -0.03
CA GLU A 111 11.96 14.61 -1.06
C GLU A 111 11.10 13.44 -0.58
N TRP A 112 11.70 12.50 0.17
CA TRP A 112 10.99 11.37 0.78
C TRP A 112 9.98 11.82 1.85
N LEU A 113 10.36 12.75 2.74
CA LEU A 113 9.44 13.30 3.75
C LEU A 113 8.27 14.05 3.09
N GLU A 114 8.53 14.81 2.03
CA GLU A 114 7.46 15.46 1.28
C GLU A 114 6.54 14.43 0.59
N ALA A 115 7.09 13.35 0.03
CA ALA A 115 6.31 12.28 -0.57
C ALA A 115 5.42 11.56 0.46
N PHE A 116 5.93 11.34 1.67
CA PHE A 116 5.14 10.80 2.77
C PHE A 116 4.02 11.74 3.19
N GLU A 117 4.29 13.03 3.36
CA GLU A 117 3.26 14.00 3.73
C GLU A 117 2.18 14.10 2.65
N ARG A 118 2.56 14.07 1.36
CA ARG A 118 1.60 13.95 0.26
C ARG A 118 0.76 12.68 0.36
N THR A 119 1.39 11.53 0.61
CA THR A 119 0.68 10.25 0.76
C THR A 119 -0.36 10.32 1.87
N LYS A 120 0.02 10.86 3.04
CA LYS A 120 -0.87 11.08 4.16
C LYS A 120 -2.05 11.99 3.82
N GLN A 121 -1.80 13.11 3.14
CA GLN A 121 -2.87 14.01 2.69
C GLN A 121 -3.84 13.32 1.74
N LEU A 122 -3.36 12.44 0.85
CA LEU A 122 -4.20 11.65 -0.04
C LEU A 122 -5.05 10.64 0.73
N PHE A 123 -4.50 9.99 1.75
CA PHE A 123 -5.27 9.13 2.67
C PHE A 123 -6.38 9.91 3.35
N GLU A 124 -6.06 11.05 3.97
CA GLU A 124 -7.05 11.83 4.72
C GLU A 124 -8.14 12.38 3.81
N LYS A 125 -7.78 12.83 2.61
CA LYS A 125 -8.72 13.31 1.61
C LYS A 125 -9.66 12.21 1.10
N THR A 126 -9.16 10.98 0.97
CA THR A 126 -9.92 9.87 0.37
C THR A 126 -10.75 9.11 1.40
N PHE A 127 -10.21 8.88 2.60
CA PHE A 127 -10.77 7.96 3.59
C PHE A 127 -11.07 8.62 4.94
N GLY A 128 -10.69 9.88 5.13
CA GLY A 128 -10.87 10.61 6.37
C GLY A 128 -9.62 10.63 7.26
N ARG A 129 -9.63 11.55 8.24
CA ARG A 129 -8.49 11.80 9.12
C ARG A 129 -8.09 10.55 9.91
N GLY A 130 -6.78 10.28 9.97
CA GLY A 130 -6.21 9.16 10.73
C GLY A 130 -6.33 7.79 10.05
N ALA A 131 -6.90 7.69 8.85
CA ALA A 131 -7.05 6.43 8.13
C ALA A 131 -5.71 5.71 7.89
N MET A 132 -4.66 6.47 7.55
CA MET A 132 -3.32 5.92 7.32
C MET A 132 -2.67 5.35 8.60
N GLY A 133 -3.04 5.85 9.78
CA GLY A 133 -2.31 5.58 11.02
C GLY A 133 -1.42 6.74 11.45
N TYR A 134 -0.66 6.53 12.52
CA TYR A 134 0.18 7.55 13.17
C TYR A 134 1.65 7.16 13.24
N SER A 135 1.99 6.07 12.60
CA SER A 135 3.31 5.46 12.67
C SER A 135 4.28 6.15 11.74
N THR A 136 5.56 5.89 11.93
CA THR A 136 6.60 6.61 11.21
C THR A 136 6.62 6.20 9.73
N PRO A 137 7.08 7.08 8.82
CA PRO A 137 7.25 6.73 7.42
C PRO A 137 8.25 5.59 7.25
N ALA A 138 7.88 4.60 6.43
CA ALA A 138 8.80 3.54 6.05
C ALA A 138 9.90 4.08 5.13
N ALA A 139 11.08 3.47 5.20
CA ALA A 139 12.23 3.79 4.35
C ALA A 139 12.07 3.23 2.92
N CYS A 140 10.91 3.40 2.31
CA CYS A 140 10.59 2.89 0.99
C CYS A 140 9.56 3.76 0.26
N ASP A 141 9.30 3.45 -1.01
CA ASP A 141 8.11 3.89 -1.73
C ASP A 141 7.58 2.81 -2.67
N ILE A 142 6.36 3.05 -3.17
CA ILE A 142 5.84 2.36 -4.34
C ILE A 142 5.56 3.32 -5.48
N LEU A 143 5.71 2.81 -6.70
CA LEU A 143 5.35 3.49 -7.94
C LEU A 143 4.59 2.54 -8.87
N LEU A 144 3.32 2.88 -9.12
CA LEU A 144 2.56 2.27 -10.22
C LEU A 144 2.81 3.10 -11.49
N ALA A 145 3.57 2.54 -12.42
CA ALA A 145 3.77 3.12 -13.75
C ALA A 145 3.12 2.21 -14.80
N PHE A 146 2.39 2.81 -15.74
CA PHE A 146 1.93 2.10 -16.93
C PHE A 146 2.96 2.31 -18.03
N ASN A 147 3.43 1.22 -18.63
CA ASN A 147 4.25 1.27 -19.85
C ASN A 147 3.41 1.73 -21.05
#